data_AF-A0AAI9Y679-F1
#
_entry.id   AF-A0AAI9Y679-F1
#
_cell.length_a   1.000
_cell.length_b   1.000
_cell.length_c   1.000
_cell.angle_alpha   90.00
_cell.angle_beta   90.00
_cell.angle_gamma   90.00
#
_symmetry.space_group_name_H-M   'P 1'
#
loop_
_entity.id
_entity.type
_entity.pdbx_description
1 polymer ?
#
loop_
_entity_poly.entity_id
_entity_poly.type
_entity_poly.pdbx_seq_one_letter_code
_entity_poly.pdbx_strand_id
1 'polypeptide(L)'
;MHWVFKTLLLLLLPLVYFILRFQSQQTSVEDKIRKNRGIANFDIFHANSLCNRLQLRAGPNARLVATFGIQNSFTTTDVAQHTEFLRRAVQTINSADAATWCRVWTMANETANALLRISENTVNIERIARICCFDVVLELLFKHTRLKPYDIDHADRATELINILWQQSKKGLSEQTPITQEHTLDALHASLRKLVSGGEDSNLALIMPAYETLWRVVLLTYIHVAFRYMDAASTNLVEEVVEIVPLNLGARGKLHPTVEHFAEEALRLYPPTKRIYRESAVGVVAADVESMHHDFRIWGHDALNFRPSRFSKLTQDQKDAYMPFGVGRNVCPAINGFGRKMISSLVVVLLTRLGTRASGAQVRFSDDRLDQDSTAPLPTGRNDAVKWVLLIPSGRPIDEDEEKCKDED
;
A
#
# COMPACT_ATOMS: atom_id res chain seq x y z
N MET A 1 14.39 63.88 -1.86
CA MET A 1 13.29 63.09 -2.45
C MET A 1 13.75 62.05 -3.48
N HIS A 2 14.65 62.37 -4.41
CA HIS A 2 15.07 61.45 -5.49
C HIS A 2 15.79 60.17 -5.03
N TRP A 3 16.55 60.23 -3.93
CA TRP A 3 17.27 59.07 -3.38
C TRP A 3 16.32 58.04 -2.75
N VAL A 4 15.31 58.51 -2.01
CA VAL A 4 14.27 57.67 -1.37
C VAL A 4 13.46 56.88 -2.41
N PHE A 5 13.15 57.49 -3.56
CA PHE A 5 12.41 56.83 -4.63
C PHE A 5 13.22 55.72 -5.32
N LYS A 6 14.54 55.92 -5.49
CA LYS A 6 15.44 54.90 -6.03
C LYS A 6 15.66 53.72 -5.07
N THR A 7 15.78 53.98 -3.76
CA THR A 7 15.85 52.89 -2.75
C THR A 7 14.53 52.13 -2.65
N LEU A 8 13.38 52.80 -2.73
CA LEU A 8 12.07 52.12 -2.75
C LEU A 8 11.91 51.21 -3.98
N LEU A 9 12.30 51.70 -5.17
CA LEU A 9 12.26 50.92 -6.41
C LEU A 9 13.22 49.71 -6.38
N LEU A 10 14.42 49.87 -5.81
CA LEU A 10 15.39 48.78 -5.61
C LEU A 10 14.90 47.71 -4.63
N LEU A 11 14.05 48.06 -3.66
CA LEU A 11 13.42 47.11 -2.73
C LEU A 11 12.15 46.45 -3.31
N LEU A 12 11.47 47.12 -4.25
CA LEU A 12 10.28 46.58 -4.92
C LEU A 12 10.61 45.54 -5.99
N LEU A 13 11.74 45.65 -6.69
CA LEU A 13 12.14 44.68 -7.73
C LEU A 13 12.34 43.24 -7.19
N PRO A 14 13.06 43.01 -6.07
CA PRO A 14 13.14 41.69 -5.44
C PRO A 14 11.78 41.18 -4.96
N LEU A 15 10.92 42.07 -4.44
CA LEU A 15 9.58 41.72 -3.99
C LEU A 15 8.69 41.29 -5.16
N VAL A 16 8.68 42.03 -6.26
CA VAL A 16 7.92 41.70 -7.48
C VAL A 16 8.46 40.40 -8.09
N TYR A 17 9.78 40.23 -8.16
CA TYR A 17 10.39 38.97 -8.61
C TYR A 17 9.97 37.79 -7.73
N PHE A 18 9.96 37.97 -6.40
CA PHE A 18 9.51 36.95 -5.46
C PHE A 18 8.03 36.61 -5.65
N ILE A 19 7.16 37.61 -5.83
CA ILE A 19 5.73 37.40 -6.09
C ILE A 19 5.51 36.64 -7.41
N LEU A 20 6.16 37.08 -8.50
CA LEU A 20 6.03 36.42 -9.81
C LEU A 20 6.55 34.97 -9.76
N ARG A 21 7.67 34.74 -9.08
CA ARG A 21 8.22 33.39 -8.89
C ARG A 21 7.30 32.51 -8.05
N PHE A 22 6.74 33.04 -6.96
CA PHE A 22 5.80 32.33 -6.11
C PHE A 22 4.52 31.97 -6.87
N GLN A 23 3.93 32.93 -7.61
CA GLN A 23 2.77 32.68 -8.47
C GLN A 23 3.06 31.61 -9.53
N SER A 24 4.20 31.70 -10.22
CA SER A 24 4.62 30.69 -11.20
C SER A 24 4.77 29.30 -10.58
N GLN A 25 5.32 29.20 -9.37
CA GLN A 25 5.41 27.93 -8.65
C GLN A 25 4.04 27.38 -8.25
N GLN A 26 3.13 28.24 -7.77
CA GLN A 26 1.77 27.84 -7.42
C GLN A 26 1.00 27.35 -8.65
N THR A 27 1.05 28.07 -9.77
CA THR A 27 0.47 27.63 -11.04
C THR A 27 1.05 26.29 -11.48
N SER A 28 2.37 26.08 -11.33
CA SER A 28 3.01 24.79 -11.63
C SER A 28 2.50 23.65 -10.76
N VAL A 29 2.20 23.90 -9.47
CA VAL A 29 1.63 22.90 -8.55
C VAL A 29 0.20 22.56 -8.94
N GLU A 30 -0.65 23.56 -9.15
CA GLU A 30 -2.04 23.38 -9.56
C GLU A 30 -2.15 22.65 -10.91
N ASP A 31 -1.31 23.00 -11.88
CA ASP A 31 -1.23 22.33 -13.17
C ASP A 31 -0.79 20.86 -13.03
N LYS A 32 0.19 20.58 -12.16
CA LYS A 32 0.64 19.22 -11.85
C LYS A 32 -0.51 18.41 -11.24
N ILE A 33 -1.22 18.96 -10.25
CA ILE A 33 -2.36 18.31 -9.60
C ILE A 33 -3.48 18.05 -10.63
N ARG A 34 -3.88 19.08 -11.39
CA ARG A 34 -4.93 19.00 -12.41
C ARG A 34 -4.63 17.94 -13.47
N LYS A 35 -3.40 17.91 -14.00
CA LYS A 35 -2.98 16.91 -14.99
C LYS A 35 -3.08 15.49 -14.45
N ASN A 36 -2.49 15.22 -13.28
CA ASN A 36 -2.47 13.88 -12.71
C ASN A 36 -3.87 13.40 -12.30
N ARG A 37 -4.68 14.25 -11.68
CA ARG A 37 -6.08 13.94 -11.36
C ARG A 37 -6.89 13.70 -12.63
N GLY A 38 -6.69 14.51 -13.67
CA GLY A 38 -7.37 14.36 -14.96
C GLY A 38 -7.04 13.03 -15.65
N ILE A 39 -5.80 12.55 -15.57
CA ILE A 39 -5.43 11.20 -16.05
C ILE A 39 -6.12 10.12 -15.20
N ALA A 40 -6.04 10.23 -13.87
CA ALA A 40 -6.59 9.22 -12.96
C ALA A 40 -8.13 9.09 -13.08
N ASN A 41 -8.83 10.22 -13.18
CA ASN A 41 -10.29 10.31 -13.33
C ASN A 41 -10.78 10.28 -14.79
N PHE A 42 -9.89 10.08 -15.76
CA PHE A 42 -10.20 9.98 -17.19
C PHE A 42 -10.69 11.26 -17.87
N ASP A 43 -10.61 12.41 -17.20
CA ASP A 43 -11.19 13.67 -17.68
C ASP A 43 -10.51 14.16 -18.96
N ILE A 44 -9.19 13.99 -19.07
CA ILE A 44 -8.42 14.44 -20.26
C ILE A 44 -8.72 13.63 -21.52
N PHE A 45 -9.39 12.48 -21.39
CA PHE A 45 -9.77 11.62 -22.52
C PHE A 45 -11.25 11.75 -22.87
N HIS A 46 -12.00 12.58 -22.14
CA HIS A 46 -13.46 12.73 -22.29
C HIS A 46 -14.21 11.37 -22.23
N ALA A 47 -13.71 10.44 -21.41
CA ALA A 47 -14.24 9.07 -21.33
C ALA A 47 -15.47 8.98 -20.39
N ASN A 48 -16.62 9.39 -20.92
CA ASN A 48 -17.88 9.49 -20.16
C ASN A 48 -18.54 8.12 -19.91
N SER A 49 -18.41 7.17 -20.84
CA SER A 49 -18.98 5.82 -20.68
C SER A 49 -18.04 4.89 -19.89
N LEU A 50 -18.60 3.89 -19.20
CA LEU A 50 -17.80 2.86 -18.53
C LEU A 50 -16.96 2.08 -19.54
N CYS A 51 -17.53 1.70 -20.68
CA CYS A 51 -16.82 0.99 -21.76
C CYS A 51 -15.53 1.74 -22.19
N ASN A 52 -15.62 3.04 -22.46
CA ASN A 52 -14.44 3.84 -22.86
C ASN A 52 -13.39 3.87 -21.75
N ARG A 53 -13.81 3.97 -20.47
CA ARG A 53 -12.87 3.92 -19.34
C ARG A 53 -12.19 2.56 -19.20
N LEU A 54 -12.89 1.46 -19.50
CA LEU A 54 -12.32 0.12 -19.49
C LEU A 54 -11.30 -0.07 -20.62
N GLN A 55 -11.60 0.43 -21.83
CA GLN A 55 -10.65 0.43 -22.94
C GLN A 55 -9.34 1.16 -22.59
N LEU A 56 -9.45 2.35 -22.00
CA LEU A 56 -8.28 3.16 -21.63
C LEU A 56 -7.37 2.52 -20.58
N ARG A 57 -7.84 1.52 -19.81
CA ARG A 57 -7.03 0.84 -18.78
C ARG A 57 -6.54 -0.55 -19.19
N ALA A 58 -7.25 -1.22 -20.08
CA ALA A 58 -6.99 -2.62 -20.39
C ALA A 58 -5.61 -2.79 -21.04
N GLY A 59 -5.28 -1.91 -21.99
CA GLY A 59 -4.02 -1.93 -22.72
C GLY A 59 -2.76 -1.90 -21.82
N PRO A 60 -2.58 -0.91 -20.92
CA PRO A 60 -1.45 -0.90 -19.98
C PRO A 60 -1.38 -2.10 -19.04
N ASN A 61 -2.52 -2.79 -18.83
CA ASN A 61 -2.60 -3.99 -18.00
C ASN A 61 -2.60 -5.29 -18.83
N ALA A 62 -2.48 -5.24 -20.17
CA ALA A 62 -2.48 -6.42 -21.03
C ALA A 62 -1.34 -7.39 -20.67
N ARG A 63 -0.21 -6.87 -20.17
CA ARG A 63 0.88 -7.69 -19.62
C ARG A 63 0.44 -8.65 -18.51
N LEU A 64 -0.57 -8.27 -17.71
CA LEU A 64 -1.06 -9.12 -16.62
C LEU A 64 -1.86 -10.29 -17.18
N VAL A 65 -2.57 -10.09 -18.29
CA VAL A 65 -3.22 -11.19 -19.03
C VAL A 65 -2.16 -12.12 -19.60
N ALA A 66 -1.13 -11.57 -20.25
CA ALA A 66 -0.06 -12.35 -20.87
C ALA A 66 0.76 -13.17 -19.85
N THR A 67 1.01 -12.63 -18.66
CA THR A 67 1.86 -13.28 -17.65
C THR A 67 1.10 -14.14 -16.66
N PHE A 68 -0.11 -13.75 -16.27
CA PHE A 68 -0.87 -14.45 -15.23
C PHE A 68 -2.16 -15.12 -15.75
N GLY A 69 -2.55 -14.89 -17.00
CA GLY A 69 -3.83 -15.38 -17.53
C GLY A 69 -5.07 -14.73 -16.90
N ILE A 70 -4.92 -13.67 -16.08
CA ILE A 70 -6.04 -13.13 -15.30
C ILE A 70 -6.95 -12.19 -16.12
N GLN A 71 -8.26 -12.42 -15.97
CA GLN A 71 -9.29 -11.49 -16.42
C GLN A 71 -9.99 -10.87 -15.20
N ASN A 72 -9.82 -9.56 -15.02
CA ASN A 72 -10.42 -8.81 -13.91
C ASN A 72 -10.73 -7.37 -14.30
N SER A 73 -11.20 -6.57 -13.34
CA SER A 73 -11.57 -5.16 -13.51
C SER A 73 -10.44 -4.24 -14.05
N PHE A 74 -9.18 -4.68 -13.99
CA PHE A 74 -8.03 -3.95 -14.51
C PHE A 74 -7.70 -4.32 -15.96
N THR A 75 -7.96 -5.56 -16.36
CA THR A 75 -7.57 -6.12 -17.65
C THR A 75 -8.70 -6.22 -18.67
N THR A 76 -9.95 -6.27 -18.20
CA THR A 76 -11.12 -6.45 -19.08
C THR A 76 -11.61 -5.15 -19.72
N THR A 77 -12.10 -5.25 -20.95
CA THR A 77 -12.93 -4.23 -21.60
C THR A 77 -14.43 -4.52 -21.48
N ASP A 78 -14.78 -5.70 -20.96
CA ASP A 78 -16.16 -6.15 -20.83
C ASP A 78 -16.83 -5.55 -19.57
N VAL A 79 -17.96 -4.89 -19.79
CA VAL A 79 -18.70 -4.20 -18.73
C VAL A 79 -19.32 -5.18 -17.73
N ALA A 80 -19.80 -6.33 -18.17
CA ALA A 80 -20.41 -7.33 -17.30
C ALA A 80 -19.36 -7.97 -16.38
N GLN A 81 -18.21 -8.37 -16.94
CA GLN A 81 -17.09 -8.90 -16.16
C GLN A 81 -16.57 -7.89 -15.13
N HIS A 82 -16.40 -6.61 -15.52
CA HIS A 82 -16.01 -5.55 -14.60
C HIS A 82 -17.02 -5.38 -13.47
N THR A 83 -18.31 -5.34 -13.80
CA THR A 83 -19.38 -5.13 -12.83
C THR A 83 -19.46 -6.29 -11.83
N GLU A 84 -19.35 -7.53 -12.31
CA GLU A 84 -19.34 -8.72 -11.46
C GLU A 84 -18.13 -8.74 -10.52
N PHE A 85 -16.93 -8.45 -11.04
CA PHE A 85 -15.73 -8.32 -10.21
C PHE A 85 -15.91 -7.27 -9.12
N LEU A 86 -16.40 -6.07 -9.48
CA LEU A 86 -16.59 -4.97 -8.54
C LEU A 86 -17.64 -5.33 -7.48
N ARG A 87 -18.75 -5.97 -7.88
CA ARG A 87 -19.80 -6.45 -6.99
C ARG A 87 -19.23 -7.41 -5.95
N ARG A 88 -18.43 -8.41 -6.36
CA ARG A 88 -17.77 -9.36 -5.45
C ARG A 88 -16.84 -8.64 -4.46
N ALA A 89 -15.99 -7.74 -4.94
CA ALA A 89 -15.05 -6.99 -4.09
C ALA A 89 -15.78 -6.11 -3.05
N VAL A 90 -16.81 -5.39 -3.47
CA VAL A 90 -17.63 -4.55 -2.59
C VAL A 90 -18.40 -5.39 -1.58
N GLN A 91 -18.94 -6.54 -2.00
CA GLN A 91 -19.64 -7.46 -1.10
C GLN A 91 -18.70 -7.97 0.00
N THR A 92 -17.48 -8.40 -0.34
CA THR A 92 -16.49 -8.81 0.67
C THR A 92 -16.21 -7.70 1.68
N ILE A 93 -15.94 -6.48 1.21
CA ILE A 93 -15.64 -5.31 2.06
C ILE A 93 -16.81 -4.98 2.98
N ASN A 94 -18.03 -4.92 2.43
CA ASN A 94 -19.22 -4.54 3.20
C ASN A 94 -19.67 -5.64 4.16
N SER A 95 -19.27 -6.90 3.92
CA SER A 95 -19.58 -8.03 4.82
C SER A 95 -18.65 -8.15 6.02
N ALA A 96 -17.55 -7.38 6.06
CA ALA A 96 -16.56 -7.44 7.14
C ALA A 96 -17.07 -6.73 8.41
N ASP A 97 -17.65 -7.53 9.30
CA ASP A 97 -18.14 -7.14 10.61
C ASP A 97 -17.08 -7.20 11.72
N ALA A 98 -17.48 -6.86 12.95
CA ALA A 98 -16.64 -6.92 14.15
C ALA A 98 -15.93 -8.27 14.31
N ALA A 99 -16.68 -9.38 14.20
CA ALA A 99 -16.14 -10.73 14.31
C ALA A 99 -15.12 -11.03 13.20
N THR A 100 -15.32 -10.51 11.99
CA THR A 100 -14.35 -10.61 10.90
C THR A 100 -13.05 -9.91 11.25
N TRP A 101 -13.10 -8.70 11.82
CA TRP A 101 -11.89 -7.99 12.23
C TRP A 101 -11.16 -8.66 13.39
N CYS A 102 -11.88 -9.24 14.36
CA CYS A 102 -11.26 -10.04 15.42
C CYS A 102 -10.55 -11.27 14.84
N ARG A 103 -11.19 -12.01 13.91
CA ARG A 103 -10.55 -13.14 13.22
C ARG A 103 -9.30 -12.71 12.45
N VAL A 104 -9.39 -11.62 11.68
CA VAL A 104 -8.24 -11.07 10.95
C VAL A 104 -7.07 -10.76 11.87
N TRP A 105 -7.34 -10.15 13.02
CA TRP A 105 -6.33 -9.85 14.03
C TRP A 105 -5.70 -11.11 14.62
N THR A 106 -6.52 -12.06 15.08
CA THR A 106 -6.05 -13.32 15.66
C THR A 106 -5.18 -14.08 14.67
N MET A 107 -5.66 -14.26 13.43
CA MET A 107 -4.93 -14.99 12.39
C MET A 107 -3.60 -14.31 12.03
N ALA A 108 -3.58 -12.99 11.91
CA ALA A 108 -2.34 -12.26 11.64
C ALA A 108 -1.31 -12.45 12.76
N ASN A 109 -1.74 -12.45 14.03
CA ASN A 109 -0.89 -12.72 15.18
C ASN A 109 -0.36 -14.17 15.21
N GLU A 110 -1.25 -15.15 15.02
CA GLU A 110 -0.89 -16.57 14.96
C GLU A 110 0.13 -16.84 13.86
N THR A 111 -0.11 -16.32 12.66
CA THR A 111 0.80 -16.50 11.52
C THR A 111 2.13 -15.79 11.74
N ALA A 112 2.14 -14.56 12.27
CA ALA A 112 3.39 -13.89 12.63
C ALA A 112 4.20 -14.69 13.67
N ASN A 113 3.53 -15.21 14.71
CA ASN A 113 4.15 -16.04 15.73
C ASN A 113 4.70 -17.36 15.18
N ALA A 114 3.94 -18.04 14.32
CA ALA A 114 4.38 -19.27 13.68
C ALA A 114 5.64 -19.04 12.83
N LEU A 115 5.67 -17.94 12.07
CA LEU A 115 6.83 -17.54 11.25
C LEU A 115 8.05 -17.19 12.11
N LEU A 116 7.85 -16.56 13.27
CA LEU A 116 8.91 -16.27 14.21
C LEU A 116 9.47 -17.53 14.88
N ARG A 117 8.63 -18.53 15.19
CA ARG A 117 9.07 -19.81 15.79
C ARG A 117 9.91 -20.65 14.85
N ILE A 118 9.63 -20.61 13.55
CA ILE A 118 10.44 -21.32 12.53
C ILE A 118 11.66 -20.52 12.09
N SER A 119 11.72 -19.24 12.41
CA SER A 119 12.88 -18.41 12.14
C SER A 119 13.84 -18.48 13.33
N GLU A 120 15.14 -18.52 13.05
CA GLU A 120 16.15 -18.35 14.10
C GLU A 120 16.20 -16.87 14.56
N ASN A 121 17.32 -16.41 15.12
CA ASN A 121 17.51 -15.01 15.54
C ASN A 121 17.52 -14.00 14.36
N THR A 122 17.39 -14.48 13.12
CA THR A 122 17.54 -13.73 11.89
C THR A 122 16.33 -13.98 11.00
N VAL A 123 15.52 -12.96 10.77
CA VAL A 123 14.20 -13.09 10.15
C VAL A 123 14.12 -12.26 8.87
N ASN A 124 13.65 -12.88 7.77
CA ASN A 124 13.34 -12.13 6.55
C ASN A 124 12.00 -11.39 6.74
N ILE A 125 12.06 -10.05 6.80
CA ILE A 125 10.90 -9.22 7.15
C ILE A 125 9.88 -9.19 6.03
N GLU A 126 10.37 -9.18 4.78
CA GLU A 126 9.54 -9.20 3.59
C GLU A 126 8.70 -10.49 3.53
N ARG A 127 9.32 -11.62 3.86
CA ARG A 127 8.64 -12.92 3.96
C ARG A 127 7.49 -12.89 4.96
N ILE A 128 7.70 -12.34 6.16
CA ILE A 128 6.64 -12.23 7.16
C ILE A 128 5.49 -11.35 6.65
N ALA A 129 5.81 -10.14 6.19
CA ALA A 129 4.78 -9.23 5.70
C ALA A 129 3.97 -9.84 4.55
N ARG A 130 4.64 -10.53 3.61
CA ARG A 130 3.98 -11.26 2.52
C ARG A 130 3.02 -12.32 3.04
N ILE A 131 3.48 -13.23 3.90
CA ILE A 131 2.67 -14.37 4.33
C ILE A 131 1.52 -13.92 5.23
N CYS A 132 1.76 -13.02 6.19
CA CYS A 132 0.70 -12.48 7.07
C CYS A 132 -0.39 -11.74 6.28
N CYS A 133 -0.02 -10.89 5.32
CA CYS A 133 -1.01 -10.19 4.51
C CYS A 133 -1.75 -11.15 3.59
N PHE A 134 -1.08 -12.17 3.06
CA PHE A 134 -1.70 -13.17 2.20
C PHE A 134 -2.73 -13.99 2.96
N ASP A 135 -2.40 -14.46 4.15
CA ASP A 135 -3.30 -15.14 5.07
C ASP A 135 -4.60 -14.35 5.26
N VAL A 136 -4.51 -13.09 5.68
CA VAL A 136 -5.67 -12.25 5.92
C VAL A 136 -6.51 -12.02 4.67
N VAL A 137 -5.87 -11.82 3.51
CA VAL A 137 -6.58 -11.68 2.23
C VAL A 137 -7.33 -12.97 1.87
N LEU A 138 -6.77 -14.14 2.14
CA LEU A 138 -7.45 -15.40 1.89
C LEU A 138 -8.66 -15.61 2.81
N GLU A 139 -8.56 -15.24 4.10
CA GLU A 139 -9.71 -15.27 5.02
C GLU A 139 -10.85 -14.37 4.52
N LEU A 140 -10.53 -13.17 4.03
CA LEU A 140 -11.54 -12.22 3.56
C LEU A 140 -12.19 -12.63 2.24
N LEU A 141 -11.38 -13.02 1.26
CA LEU A 141 -11.87 -13.32 -0.09
C LEU A 141 -12.49 -14.73 -0.20
N PHE A 142 -12.01 -15.67 0.60
CA PHE A 142 -12.29 -17.10 0.43
C PHE A 142 -12.72 -17.79 1.72
N LYS A 143 -13.40 -17.08 2.63
CA LYS A 143 -13.87 -17.58 3.94
C LYS A 143 -14.45 -19.01 3.92
N HIS A 144 -15.21 -19.35 2.87
CA HIS A 144 -15.89 -20.65 2.74
C HIS A 144 -15.10 -21.71 1.95
N THR A 145 -14.12 -21.31 1.16
CA THR A 145 -13.37 -22.21 0.27
C THR A 145 -11.91 -22.37 0.65
N ARG A 146 -11.40 -21.52 1.54
CA ARG A 146 -10.06 -21.60 2.11
C ARG A 146 -9.87 -22.91 2.89
N LEU A 147 -8.73 -23.55 2.68
CA LEU A 147 -8.33 -24.77 3.38
C LEU A 147 -7.68 -24.43 4.74
N LYS A 148 -7.96 -25.26 5.75
CA LYS A 148 -7.40 -25.15 7.11
C LYS A 148 -6.81 -26.51 7.52
N PRO A 149 -5.68 -26.56 8.27
CA PRO A 149 -4.89 -25.44 8.78
C PRO A 149 -4.18 -24.64 7.67
N TYR A 150 -3.72 -23.43 7.99
CA TYR A 150 -3.01 -22.59 7.01
C TYR A 150 -1.63 -23.15 6.72
N ASP A 151 -1.37 -23.47 5.44
CA ASP A 151 -0.10 -24.03 4.99
C ASP A 151 0.89 -22.91 4.65
N ILE A 152 1.81 -22.65 5.58
CA ILE A 152 2.82 -21.58 5.46
C ILE A 152 3.75 -21.79 4.26
N ASP A 153 4.13 -23.04 3.98
CA ASP A 153 5.10 -23.33 2.91
C ASP A 153 4.49 -23.09 1.53
N HIS A 154 3.24 -23.51 1.32
CA HIS A 154 2.52 -23.22 0.09
C HIS A 154 2.16 -21.74 -0.04
N ALA A 155 1.87 -21.05 1.07
CA ALA A 155 1.65 -19.61 1.07
C ALA A 155 2.92 -18.82 0.70
N ASP A 156 4.06 -19.17 1.28
CA ASP A 156 5.34 -18.54 0.96
C ASP A 156 5.68 -18.74 -0.52
N ARG A 157 5.58 -19.99 -1.00
CA ARG A 157 5.81 -20.31 -2.41
C ARG A 157 4.86 -19.57 -3.34
N ALA A 158 3.56 -19.53 -3.04
CA ALA A 158 2.59 -18.81 -3.86
C ALA A 158 2.94 -17.31 -3.95
N THR A 159 3.25 -16.70 -2.81
CA THR A 159 3.54 -15.26 -2.75
C THR A 159 4.88 -14.89 -3.39
N GLU A 160 5.89 -15.77 -3.30
CA GLU A 160 7.15 -15.64 -4.04
C GLU A 160 6.92 -15.73 -5.56
N LEU A 161 6.19 -16.75 -6.03
CA LEU A 161 5.89 -16.94 -7.45
C LEU A 161 5.07 -15.77 -8.03
N ILE A 162 4.12 -15.23 -7.26
CA ILE A 162 3.39 -13.99 -7.62
C ILE A 162 4.37 -12.84 -7.85
N ASN A 163 5.36 -12.64 -6.98
CA ASN A 163 6.34 -11.56 -7.14
C ASN A 163 7.25 -11.80 -8.36
N ILE A 164 7.70 -13.04 -8.59
CA ILE A 164 8.51 -13.44 -9.75
C ILE A 164 7.77 -13.13 -11.06
N LEU A 165 6.55 -13.66 -11.21
CA LEU A 165 5.71 -13.42 -12.39
C LEU A 165 5.44 -11.92 -12.56
N TRP A 166 5.22 -11.18 -11.48
CA TRP A 166 5.03 -9.75 -11.58
C TRP A 166 6.27 -9.04 -12.14
N GLN A 167 7.48 -9.39 -11.70
CA GLN A 167 8.70 -8.81 -12.26
C GLN A 167 8.84 -9.15 -13.74
N GLN A 168 8.57 -10.41 -14.11
CA GLN A 168 8.62 -10.85 -15.50
C GLN A 168 7.64 -10.06 -16.37
N SER A 169 6.42 -9.77 -15.89
CA SER A 169 5.42 -8.99 -16.64
C SER A 169 5.90 -7.59 -17.03
N LYS A 170 6.88 -7.03 -16.30
CA LYS A 170 7.45 -5.71 -16.61
C LYS A 170 8.56 -5.73 -17.65
N LYS A 171 9.16 -6.89 -17.90
CA LYS A 171 10.19 -7.07 -18.94
C LYS A 171 9.52 -7.07 -20.31
N GLY A 172 10.23 -6.61 -21.34
CA GLY A 172 9.73 -6.68 -22.71
C GLY A 172 9.52 -8.14 -23.15
N LEU A 173 8.61 -8.37 -24.10
CA LEU A 173 8.31 -9.71 -24.64
C LEU A 173 9.56 -10.45 -25.15
N SER A 174 10.61 -9.72 -25.57
CA SER A 174 11.88 -10.29 -26.04
C SER A 174 12.77 -10.88 -24.94
N GLU A 175 12.53 -10.54 -23.67
CA GLU A 175 13.31 -11.01 -22.52
C GLU A 175 12.58 -12.11 -21.72
N GLN A 176 11.35 -12.46 -22.13
CA GLN A 176 10.56 -13.49 -21.49
C GLN A 176 10.79 -14.82 -22.21
N THR A 177 11.09 -15.88 -21.46
CA THR A 177 11.10 -17.25 -21.98
C THR A 177 9.71 -17.87 -21.70
N PRO A 178 8.86 -18.09 -22.72
CA PRO A 178 7.46 -18.49 -22.51
C PRO A 178 7.30 -19.77 -21.67
N ILE A 179 8.15 -20.76 -21.92
CA ILE A 179 8.14 -22.06 -21.22
C ILE A 179 8.40 -21.88 -19.71
N THR A 180 9.35 -21.02 -19.35
CA THR A 180 9.66 -20.75 -17.94
C THR A 180 8.51 -20.03 -17.25
N GLN A 181 7.82 -19.12 -17.95
CA GLN A 181 6.66 -18.41 -17.42
C GLN A 181 5.50 -19.38 -17.15
N GLU A 182 5.17 -20.25 -18.12
CA GLU A 182 4.09 -21.24 -18.00
C GLU A 182 4.33 -22.18 -16.82
N HIS A 183 5.54 -22.74 -16.69
CA HIS A 183 5.90 -23.58 -15.53
C HIS A 183 5.80 -22.83 -14.19
N THR A 184 6.13 -21.53 -14.17
CA THR A 184 6.02 -20.70 -12.96
C THR A 184 4.56 -20.47 -12.58
N LEU A 185 3.69 -20.25 -13.57
CA LEU A 185 2.26 -20.08 -13.37
C LEU A 185 1.60 -21.39 -12.91
N ASP A 186 1.96 -22.53 -13.50
CA ASP A 186 1.48 -23.84 -13.07
C ASP A 186 1.87 -24.16 -11.63
N ALA A 187 3.11 -23.84 -11.26
CA ALA A 187 3.58 -23.98 -9.88
C ALA A 187 2.80 -23.08 -8.92
N LEU A 188 2.46 -21.85 -9.33
CA LEU A 188 1.65 -20.94 -8.54
C LEU A 188 0.24 -21.53 -8.33
N HIS A 189 -0.39 -21.99 -9.39
CA HIS A 189 -1.70 -22.63 -9.32
C HIS A 189 -1.69 -23.88 -8.43
N ALA A 190 -0.64 -24.70 -8.53
CA ALA A 190 -0.45 -25.85 -7.65
C ALA A 190 -0.34 -25.45 -6.17
N SER A 191 0.36 -24.36 -5.85
CA SER A 191 0.41 -23.82 -4.49
C SER A 191 -0.94 -23.26 -4.02
N LEU A 192 -1.67 -22.55 -4.89
CA LEU A 192 -2.99 -22.00 -4.55
C LEU A 192 -4.03 -23.08 -4.27
N ARG A 193 -3.99 -24.22 -4.98
CA ARG A 193 -4.86 -25.40 -4.72
C ARG A 193 -4.71 -25.97 -3.32
N LYS A 194 -3.57 -25.74 -2.67
CA LYS A 194 -3.31 -26.18 -1.29
C LYS A 194 -3.82 -25.19 -0.25
N LEU A 195 -4.29 -24.02 -0.68
CA LEU A 195 -4.74 -22.93 0.19
C LEU A 195 -6.22 -22.62 0.02
N VAL A 196 -6.76 -22.77 -1.19
CA VAL A 196 -8.14 -22.43 -1.54
C VAL A 196 -8.69 -23.46 -2.52
N SER A 197 -9.90 -23.95 -2.24
CA SER A 197 -10.69 -24.78 -3.15
C SER A 197 -11.45 -23.94 -4.20
N GLY A 198 -11.71 -24.49 -5.39
CA GLY A 198 -12.42 -23.81 -6.48
C GLY A 198 -11.53 -23.47 -7.68
N GLY A 199 -12.07 -22.70 -8.64
CA GLY A 199 -11.40 -22.40 -9.91
C GLY A 199 -10.22 -21.43 -9.79
N GLU A 200 -9.04 -21.82 -10.29
CA GLU A 200 -7.75 -21.17 -10.10
C GLU A 200 -7.67 -19.75 -10.69
N ASP A 201 -8.08 -19.57 -11.95
CA ASP A 201 -7.98 -18.28 -12.66
C ASP A 201 -8.82 -17.19 -11.99
N SER A 202 -10.00 -17.56 -11.48
CA SER A 202 -10.90 -16.67 -10.75
C SER A 202 -10.33 -16.27 -9.39
N ASN A 203 -9.59 -17.17 -8.74
CA ASN A 203 -8.97 -16.91 -7.44
C ASN A 203 -7.82 -15.92 -7.58
N LEU A 204 -6.90 -16.17 -8.52
CA LEU A 204 -5.74 -15.29 -8.74
C LEU A 204 -6.19 -13.88 -9.17
N ALA A 205 -7.21 -13.78 -10.02
CA ALA A 205 -7.79 -12.51 -10.46
C ALA A 205 -8.25 -11.60 -9.30
N LEU A 206 -8.75 -12.18 -8.20
CA LEU A 206 -9.16 -11.47 -6.98
C LEU A 206 -8.01 -11.23 -6.00
N ILE A 207 -7.14 -12.22 -5.83
CA ILE A 207 -5.99 -12.16 -4.92
C ILE A 207 -5.08 -11.01 -5.31
N MET A 208 -4.67 -10.94 -6.58
CA MET A 208 -3.64 -10.02 -7.05
C MET A 208 -3.86 -8.55 -6.62
N PRO A 209 -5.03 -7.94 -6.89
CA PRO A 209 -5.25 -6.54 -6.51
C PRO A 209 -5.39 -6.30 -5.00
N ALA A 210 -5.87 -7.29 -4.24
CA ALA A 210 -6.06 -7.18 -2.80
C ALA A 210 -4.76 -7.40 -2.01
N TYR A 211 -3.96 -8.37 -2.45
CA TYR A 211 -2.76 -8.82 -1.77
C TYR A 211 -1.53 -7.99 -2.13
N GLU A 212 -1.25 -7.85 -3.42
CA GLU A 212 0.08 -7.45 -3.89
C GLU A 212 0.45 -6.04 -3.42
N THR A 213 -0.51 -5.13 -3.47
CA THR A 213 -0.28 -3.75 -3.08
C THR A 213 -0.34 -3.55 -1.56
N LEU A 214 -1.08 -4.41 -0.83
CA LEU A 214 -1.27 -4.34 0.61
C LEU A 214 0.01 -4.67 1.39
N TRP A 215 0.65 -5.80 1.09
CA TRP A 215 1.79 -6.24 1.91
C TRP A 215 2.96 -5.25 1.86
N ARG A 216 3.11 -4.52 0.74
CA ARG A 216 4.16 -3.51 0.56
C ARG A 216 3.94 -2.28 1.43
N VAL A 217 2.72 -1.74 1.45
CA VAL A 217 2.41 -0.60 2.31
C VAL A 217 2.53 -0.99 3.79
N VAL A 218 2.11 -2.20 4.16
CA VAL A 218 2.28 -2.73 5.53
C VAL A 218 3.76 -2.84 5.90
N LEU A 219 4.58 -3.49 5.06
CA LEU A 219 6.01 -3.66 5.29
C LEU A 219 6.74 -2.32 5.43
N LEU A 220 6.56 -1.42 4.47
CA LEU A 220 7.27 -0.14 4.45
C LEU A 220 6.84 0.76 5.60
N THR A 221 5.55 0.73 5.97
CA THR A 221 5.04 1.47 7.12
C THR A 221 5.66 0.92 8.40
N TYR A 222 5.59 -0.39 8.63
CA TYR A 222 6.21 -1.05 9.79
C TYR A 222 7.69 -0.67 9.91
N ILE A 223 8.47 -0.83 8.84
CA ILE A 223 9.90 -0.50 8.85
C ILE A 223 10.13 0.97 9.16
N HIS A 224 9.33 1.88 8.58
CA HIS A 224 9.46 3.31 8.85
C HIS A 224 9.27 3.60 10.34
N VAL A 225 8.11 3.19 10.87
CA VAL A 225 7.73 3.60 12.23
C VAL A 225 8.50 2.85 13.32
N ALA A 226 9.08 1.69 13.00
CA ALA A 226 9.84 0.88 13.96
C ALA A 226 11.35 1.20 13.99
N PHE A 227 11.94 1.62 12.85
CA PHE A 227 13.41 1.68 12.70
C PHE A 227 13.94 2.95 12.03
N ARG A 228 13.08 3.82 11.50
CA ARG A 228 13.50 5.07 10.86
C ARG A 228 13.28 6.25 11.80
N TYR A 229 13.87 7.39 11.44
CA TYR A 229 13.70 8.60 12.23
C TYR A 229 12.24 9.08 12.18
N MET A 230 11.68 9.39 13.34
CA MET A 230 10.44 10.13 13.50
C MET A 230 10.64 11.21 14.56
N ASP A 231 9.91 12.31 14.45
CA ASP A 231 9.85 13.28 15.53
C ASP A 231 9.09 12.72 16.75
N ALA A 232 9.25 13.35 17.91
CA ALA A 232 8.66 12.87 19.16
C ALA A 232 7.12 12.81 19.12
N ALA A 233 6.47 13.77 18.46
CA ALA A 233 5.00 13.78 18.39
C ALA A 233 4.49 12.63 17.50
N SER A 234 5.16 12.38 16.37
CA SER A 234 4.85 11.24 15.50
C SER A 234 5.12 9.90 16.20
N THR A 235 6.18 9.81 17.01
CA THR A 235 6.50 8.61 17.82
C THR A 235 5.41 8.32 18.84
N ASN A 236 5.02 9.31 19.65
CA ASN A 236 3.95 9.15 20.65
C ASN A 236 2.61 8.77 19.98
N LEU A 237 2.32 9.31 18.80
CA LEU A 237 1.12 8.97 18.04
C LEU A 237 1.12 7.49 17.61
N VAL A 238 2.27 6.96 17.18
CA VAL A 238 2.39 5.54 16.82
C VAL A 238 2.18 4.65 18.05
N GLU A 239 2.71 5.04 19.22
CA GLU A 239 2.46 4.34 20.48
C GLU A 239 0.96 4.31 20.83
N GLU A 240 0.27 5.44 20.71
CA GLU A 240 -1.19 5.53 20.88
C GLU A 240 -1.94 4.62 19.90
N VAL A 241 -1.51 4.52 18.63
CA VAL A 241 -2.10 3.61 17.64
C VAL A 241 -1.95 2.14 18.05
N VAL A 242 -0.79 1.76 18.58
CA VAL A 242 -0.53 0.39 19.07
C VAL A 242 -1.47 0.03 20.23
N GLU A 243 -1.80 0.99 21.09
CA GLU A 243 -2.75 0.80 22.20
C GLU A 243 -4.21 0.76 21.72
N ILE A 244 -4.60 1.64 20.80
CA ILE A 244 -6.00 1.79 20.36
C ILE A 244 -6.47 0.64 19.49
N VAL A 245 -5.63 0.16 18.57
CA VAL A 245 -6.05 -0.82 17.54
C VAL A 245 -6.59 -2.12 18.13
N PRO A 246 -5.91 -2.79 19.09
CA PRO A 246 -6.43 -4.01 19.72
C PRO A 246 -7.76 -3.79 20.46
N LEU A 247 -7.94 -2.63 21.09
CA LEU A 247 -9.13 -2.30 21.87
C LEU A 247 -10.37 -2.04 20.98
N ASN A 248 -10.16 -1.73 19.70
CA ASN A 248 -11.22 -1.29 18.78
C ASN A 248 -11.42 -2.25 17.60
N LEU A 249 -10.95 -3.50 17.69
CA LEU A 249 -11.11 -4.49 16.62
C LEU A 249 -12.58 -4.69 16.25
N GLY A 250 -13.45 -4.80 17.27
CA GLY A 250 -14.89 -4.99 17.12
C GLY A 250 -15.71 -3.71 16.87
N ALA A 251 -15.08 -2.52 16.94
CA ALA A 251 -15.80 -1.26 16.80
C ALA A 251 -16.43 -1.15 15.40
N ARG A 252 -17.76 -1.01 15.37
CA ARG A 252 -18.53 -0.65 14.16
C ARG A 252 -18.50 0.86 14.02
N GLY A 253 -17.97 1.37 12.92
CA GLY A 253 -18.00 2.80 12.62
C GLY A 253 -16.70 3.34 12.03
N LYS A 254 -16.53 4.66 12.13
CA LYS A 254 -15.31 5.34 11.71
C LYS A 254 -14.14 4.91 12.59
N LEU A 255 -12.95 4.83 11.99
CA LEU A 255 -11.72 4.63 12.73
C LEU A 255 -11.52 5.76 13.74
N HIS A 256 -10.83 5.47 14.85
CA HIS A 256 -10.35 6.51 15.74
C HIS A 256 -9.49 7.50 14.94
N PRO A 257 -9.64 8.83 15.13
CA PRO A 257 -8.94 9.83 14.31
C PRO A 257 -7.41 9.62 14.27
N THR A 258 -6.80 9.23 15.39
CA THR A 258 -5.36 8.89 15.47
C THR A 258 -4.99 7.76 14.52
N VAL A 259 -5.78 6.69 14.50
CA VAL A 259 -5.57 5.51 13.62
C VAL A 259 -5.85 5.86 12.16
N GLU A 260 -6.83 6.73 11.91
CA GLU A 260 -7.13 7.23 10.57
C GLU A 260 -5.97 8.05 10.01
N HIS A 261 -5.50 9.06 10.74
CA HIS A 261 -4.37 9.90 10.33
C HIS A 261 -3.07 9.09 10.15
N PHE A 262 -2.82 8.08 11.00
CA PHE A 262 -1.71 7.15 10.85
C PHE A 262 -1.76 6.41 9.51
N ALA A 263 -2.91 5.82 9.19
CA ALA A 263 -3.08 5.10 7.94
C ALA A 263 -3.06 6.01 6.72
N GLU A 264 -3.54 7.25 6.84
CA GLU A 264 -3.49 8.23 5.76
C GLU A 264 -2.05 8.64 5.44
N GLU A 265 -1.21 8.84 6.45
CA GLU A 265 0.21 9.12 6.25
C GLU A 265 0.97 7.91 5.69
N ALA A 266 0.64 6.70 6.13
CA ALA A 266 1.16 5.48 5.54
C ALA A 266 0.85 5.38 4.04
N LEU A 267 -0.41 5.65 3.66
CA LEU A 267 -0.85 5.61 2.26
C LEU A 267 -0.29 6.76 1.42
N ARG A 268 -0.01 7.92 2.03
CA ARG A 268 0.65 9.04 1.35
C ARG A 268 2.13 8.74 1.12
N LEU A 269 2.84 8.32 2.16
CA LEU A 269 4.29 8.11 2.07
C LEU A 269 4.63 6.85 1.27
N TYR A 270 3.80 5.80 1.37
CA TYR A 270 3.96 4.53 0.69
C TYR A 270 2.73 4.16 -0.14
N PRO A 271 2.44 4.93 -1.21
CA PRO A 271 1.23 4.72 -1.99
C PRO A 271 1.24 3.33 -2.65
N PRO A 272 0.22 2.49 -2.40
CA PRO A 272 0.17 1.13 -2.93
C PRO A 272 0.18 1.11 -4.47
N THR A 273 -0.47 2.11 -5.08
CA THR A 273 -0.40 2.39 -6.52
C THR A 273 0.36 3.68 -6.76
N LYS A 274 1.63 3.57 -7.16
CA LYS A 274 2.48 4.74 -7.43
C LYS A 274 2.11 5.48 -8.72
N ARG A 275 1.64 4.75 -9.73
CA ARG A 275 1.38 5.24 -11.08
C ARG A 275 0.10 4.64 -11.61
N ILE A 276 -0.78 5.48 -12.16
CA ILE A 276 -2.06 5.08 -12.75
C ILE A 276 -1.99 5.29 -14.25
N TYR A 277 -1.81 4.20 -15.01
CA TYR A 277 -1.62 4.24 -16.46
C TYR A 277 -2.94 4.27 -17.22
N ARG A 278 -2.94 4.98 -18.35
CA ARG A 278 -4.02 5.04 -19.34
C ARG A 278 -3.40 4.99 -20.73
N GLU A 279 -4.03 4.25 -21.64
CA GLU A 279 -3.63 4.19 -23.05
C GLU A 279 -4.76 4.70 -23.92
N SER A 280 -4.43 5.59 -24.85
CA SER A 280 -5.34 6.11 -25.85
C SER A 280 -4.67 6.03 -27.23
N ALA A 281 -5.37 6.46 -28.29
CA ALA A 281 -4.80 6.52 -29.64
C ALA A 281 -3.51 7.36 -29.73
N VAL A 282 -3.29 8.30 -28.81
CA VAL A 282 -2.09 9.15 -28.77
C VAL A 282 -0.93 8.54 -27.96
N GLY A 283 -1.12 7.34 -27.39
CA GLY A 283 -0.13 6.62 -26.61
C GLY A 283 -0.49 6.45 -25.13
N VAL A 284 0.47 5.93 -24.38
CA VAL A 284 0.37 5.64 -22.95
C VAL A 284 0.79 6.85 -22.11
N VAL A 285 -0.04 7.24 -21.15
CA VAL A 285 0.25 8.27 -20.15
C VAL A 285 -0.04 7.75 -18.75
N ALA A 286 0.57 8.36 -17.73
CA ALA A 286 0.37 7.96 -16.34
C ALA A 286 0.15 9.16 -15.41
N ALA A 287 -0.78 9.01 -14.48
CA ALA A 287 -0.80 9.86 -13.29
C ALA A 287 0.28 9.34 -12.33
N ASP A 288 1.20 10.20 -11.91
CA ASP A 288 2.25 9.88 -10.93
C ASP A 288 1.78 10.28 -9.52
N VAL A 289 1.20 9.30 -8.82
CA VAL A 289 0.66 9.43 -7.45
C VAL A 289 1.81 9.70 -6.47
N GLU A 290 2.89 8.92 -6.57
CA GLU A 290 4.08 9.02 -5.70
C GLU A 290 4.72 10.40 -5.85
N SER A 291 4.90 10.89 -7.07
CA SER A 291 5.46 12.23 -7.33
C SER A 291 4.59 13.36 -6.77
N MET A 292 3.26 13.20 -6.69
CA MET A 292 2.40 14.19 -6.04
C MET A 292 2.42 14.08 -4.52
N HIS A 293 2.45 12.86 -4.00
CA HIS A 293 2.48 12.58 -2.56
C HIS A 293 3.80 12.98 -1.92
N HIS A 294 4.90 12.99 -2.67
CA HIS A 294 6.24 13.36 -2.19
C HIS A 294 6.68 14.77 -2.64
N ASP A 295 5.81 15.56 -3.30
CA ASP A 295 6.19 16.90 -3.75
C ASP A 295 6.32 17.85 -2.55
N PHE A 296 7.55 18.33 -2.30
CA PHE A 296 7.85 19.27 -1.21
C PHE A 296 7.10 20.61 -1.32
N ARG A 297 6.64 20.98 -2.51
CA ARG A 297 5.82 22.19 -2.70
C ARG A 297 4.38 21.99 -2.24
N ILE A 298 3.89 20.75 -2.23
CA ILE A 298 2.53 20.38 -1.79
C ILE A 298 2.55 20.01 -0.30
N TRP A 299 3.51 19.17 0.11
CA TRP A 299 3.55 18.56 1.43
C TRP A 299 4.52 19.22 2.41
N GLY A 300 5.29 20.21 1.95
CA GLY A 300 6.29 20.92 2.75
C GLY A 300 7.66 20.24 2.73
N HIS A 301 8.64 20.85 3.42
CA HIS A 301 10.02 20.35 3.50
C HIS A 301 10.13 18.94 4.14
N ASP A 302 9.12 18.53 4.90
CA ASP A 302 9.03 17.23 5.57
C ASP A 302 8.22 16.20 4.77
N ALA A 303 8.03 16.39 3.46
CA ALA A 303 7.22 15.52 2.60
C ALA A 303 7.64 14.04 2.62
N LEU A 304 8.90 13.75 2.94
CA LEU A 304 9.42 12.38 3.04
C LEU A 304 9.45 11.83 4.47
N ASN A 305 9.05 12.63 5.46
CA ASN A 305 8.95 12.20 6.86
C ASN A 305 7.57 11.62 7.12
N PHE A 306 7.48 10.57 7.93
CA PHE A 306 6.21 10.05 8.41
C PHE A 306 5.68 10.94 9.54
N ARG A 307 4.70 11.80 9.21
CA ARG A 307 4.09 12.76 10.14
C ARG A 307 2.56 12.73 10.07
N PRO A 308 1.89 11.82 10.80
CA PRO A 308 0.44 11.67 10.75
C PRO A 308 -0.35 12.93 11.15
N SER A 309 0.22 13.76 12.02
CA SER A 309 -0.42 15.01 12.48
C SER A 309 -0.79 15.98 11.36
N ARG A 310 -0.21 15.87 10.16
CA ARG A 310 -0.56 16.70 9.01
C ARG A 310 -2.02 16.53 8.57
N PHE A 311 -2.61 15.36 8.77
CA PHE A 311 -3.99 15.07 8.37
C PHE A 311 -5.04 15.72 9.26
N SER A 312 -4.65 16.23 10.44
CA SER A 312 -5.54 17.07 11.27
C SER A 312 -6.02 18.33 10.54
N LYS A 313 -5.21 18.87 9.61
CA LYS A 313 -5.54 20.06 8.84
C LYS A 313 -4.74 20.12 7.53
N LEU A 314 -5.33 19.60 6.46
CA LEU A 314 -4.75 19.69 5.12
C LEU A 314 -5.10 21.00 4.40
N THR A 315 -4.14 21.48 3.59
CA THR A 315 -4.39 22.51 2.56
C THR A 315 -5.24 21.94 1.42
N GLN A 316 -5.78 22.81 0.55
CA GLN A 316 -6.54 22.34 -0.60
C GLN A 316 -5.66 21.52 -1.57
N ASP A 317 -4.46 22.01 -1.86
CA ASP A 317 -3.49 21.30 -2.70
C ASP A 317 -3.14 19.91 -2.16
N GLN A 318 -3.00 19.77 -0.83
CA GLN A 318 -2.76 18.47 -0.20
C GLN A 318 -3.95 17.52 -0.35
N LYS A 319 -5.18 18.01 -0.14
CA LYS A 319 -6.40 17.22 -0.35
C LYS A 319 -6.51 16.76 -1.81
N ASP A 320 -6.21 17.63 -2.76
CA ASP A 320 -6.31 17.33 -4.18
C ASP A 320 -5.17 16.42 -4.67
N ALA A 321 -3.98 16.52 -4.09
CA ALA A 321 -2.86 15.61 -4.37
C ALA A 321 -3.06 14.22 -3.75
N TYR A 322 -3.80 14.11 -2.64
CA TYR A 322 -3.99 12.85 -1.91
C TYR A 322 -4.97 11.90 -2.61
N MET A 323 -4.44 11.03 -3.48
CA MET A 323 -5.20 10.00 -4.21
C MET A 323 -4.68 8.55 -4.10
N PRO A 324 -4.37 8.02 -2.89
CA PRO A 324 -3.83 6.65 -2.76
C PRO A 324 -4.81 5.56 -3.22
N PHE A 325 -6.11 5.86 -3.24
CA PHE A 325 -7.19 4.99 -3.70
C PHE A 325 -7.71 5.36 -5.10
N GLY A 326 -7.00 6.21 -5.84
CA GLY A 326 -7.51 6.83 -7.07
C GLY A 326 -8.52 7.95 -6.79
N VAL A 327 -9.18 8.43 -7.83
CA VAL A 327 -10.13 9.56 -7.77
C VAL A 327 -11.33 9.36 -8.70
N GLY A 328 -12.46 9.95 -8.31
CA GLY A 328 -13.68 10.05 -9.11
C GLY A 328 -14.27 8.70 -9.53
N ARG A 329 -14.42 8.48 -10.84
CA ARG A 329 -15.23 7.37 -11.40
C ARG A 329 -14.62 5.97 -11.23
N ASN A 330 -13.45 5.86 -10.62
CA ASN A 330 -12.69 4.61 -10.49
C ASN A 330 -11.87 4.58 -9.20
N VAL A 331 -12.52 4.97 -8.10
CA VAL A 331 -11.98 4.83 -6.75
C VAL A 331 -11.94 3.37 -6.32
N CYS A 332 -10.92 3.02 -5.54
CA CYS A 332 -10.82 1.72 -4.91
C CYS A 332 -12.02 1.47 -3.98
N PRO A 333 -12.65 0.29 -4.02
CA PRO A 333 -13.73 -0.07 -3.10
C PRO A 333 -13.38 0.06 -1.61
N ALA A 334 -12.09 -0.08 -1.27
CA ALA A 334 -11.61 -0.05 0.11
C ALA A 334 -11.41 1.37 0.69
N ILE A 335 -11.75 2.43 -0.06
CA ILE A 335 -11.51 3.84 0.32
C ILE A 335 -12.24 4.27 1.60
N ASN A 336 -13.40 3.66 1.88
CA ASN A 336 -14.27 4.02 3.01
C ASN A 336 -13.82 3.33 4.32
N GLY A 337 -12.57 3.53 4.70
CA GLY A 337 -12.01 3.07 5.98
C GLY A 337 -11.48 1.63 5.98
N PHE A 338 -12.02 0.72 5.15
CA PHE A 338 -11.58 -0.69 5.11
C PHE A 338 -10.06 -0.83 4.89
N GLY A 339 -9.52 -0.15 3.87
CA GLY A 339 -8.08 -0.20 3.59
C GLY A 339 -7.23 0.37 4.71
N ARG A 340 -7.70 1.46 5.35
CA ARG A 340 -7.01 2.09 6.49
C ARG A 340 -7.00 1.16 7.71
N LYS A 341 -8.14 0.52 8.02
CA LYS A 341 -8.26 -0.44 9.12
C LYS A 341 -7.34 -1.64 8.91
N MET A 342 -7.33 -2.18 7.69
CA MET A 342 -6.45 -3.30 7.32
C MET A 342 -4.97 -2.97 7.52
N ILE A 343 -4.51 -1.82 7.01
CA ILE A 343 -3.10 -1.39 7.13
C ILE A 343 -2.73 -1.20 8.61
N SER A 344 -3.54 -0.46 9.37
CA SER A 344 -3.26 -0.22 10.79
C SER A 344 -3.22 -1.52 11.59
N SER A 345 -4.19 -2.42 11.41
CA SER A 345 -4.20 -3.71 12.09
C SER A 345 -2.94 -4.54 11.80
N LEU A 346 -2.58 -4.69 10.53
CA LEU A 346 -1.42 -5.50 10.16
C LEU A 346 -0.10 -4.87 10.60
N VAL A 347 0.04 -3.54 10.51
CA VAL A 347 1.24 -2.84 10.99
C VAL A 347 1.38 -2.98 12.50
N VAL A 348 0.29 -2.85 13.26
CA VAL A 348 0.33 -3.06 14.73
C VAL A 348 0.70 -4.50 15.06
N VAL A 349 0.18 -5.51 14.35
CA VAL A 349 0.63 -6.90 14.53
C VAL A 349 2.14 -7.04 14.33
N LEU A 350 2.70 -6.44 13.27
CA LEU A 350 4.15 -6.48 13.05
C LEU A 350 4.92 -5.73 14.15
N LEU A 351 4.44 -4.56 14.59
CA LEU A 351 5.05 -3.80 15.69
C LEU A 351 5.11 -4.63 16.99
N THR A 352 4.00 -5.27 17.34
CA THR A 352 3.89 -6.08 18.57
C THR A 352 4.74 -7.34 18.48
N ARG A 353 4.71 -8.07 17.35
CA ARG A 353 5.39 -9.37 17.24
C ARG A 353 6.87 -9.28 16.89
N LEU A 354 7.23 -8.41 15.94
CA LEU A 354 8.61 -8.30 15.46
C LEU A 354 9.40 -7.27 16.28
N GLY A 355 8.71 -6.33 16.93
CA GLY A 355 9.32 -5.28 17.75
C GLY A 355 9.83 -4.09 16.94
N THR A 356 10.51 -3.22 17.67
CA THR A 356 11.00 -1.91 17.24
C THR A 356 12.41 -1.69 17.78
N ARG A 357 13.05 -0.59 17.39
CA ARG A 357 14.31 -0.16 17.98
C ARG A 357 14.23 -0.02 19.52
N ALA A 358 13.09 0.46 20.03
CA ALA A 358 12.86 0.65 21.46
C ALA A 358 12.82 -0.67 22.23
N SER A 359 12.32 -1.75 21.61
CA SER A 359 12.33 -3.10 22.20
C SER A 359 13.60 -3.90 21.87
N GLY A 360 14.66 -3.23 21.40
CA GLY A 360 15.97 -3.80 21.14
C GLY A 360 16.11 -4.53 19.80
N ALA A 361 15.05 -4.59 18.98
CA ALA A 361 15.13 -5.18 17.65
C ALA A 361 15.96 -4.30 16.70
N GLN A 362 16.65 -4.91 15.75
CA GLN A 362 17.48 -4.20 14.77
C GLN A 362 17.19 -4.70 13.36
N VAL A 363 17.23 -3.80 12.38
CA VAL A 363 17.13 -4.16 10.96
C VAL A 363 18.46 -3.91 10.28
N ARG A 364 18.89 -4.89 9.49
CA ARG A 364 19.97 -4.75 8.51
C ARG A 364 19.36 -4.65 7.12
N PHE A 365 19.56 -3.51 6.48
CA PHE A 365 19.07 -3.24 5.13
C PHE A 365 20.02 -3.80 4.06
N SER A 366 21.25 -4.15 4.44
CA SER A 366 22.32 -4.53 3.51
C SER A 366 22.54 -3.42 2.48
N ASP A 367 22.56 -2.18 2.97
CA ASP A 367 22.70 -0.94 2.22
C ASP A 367 23.30 0.12 3.13
N ASP A 368 24.54 0.51 2.87
CA ASP A 368 25.32 1.39 3.76
C ASP A 368 24.59 2.69 4.07
N ARG A 369 23.85 3.25 3.09
CA ARG A 369 23.11 4.50 3.29
C ARG A 369 21.95 4.28 4.25
N LEU A 370 21.16 3.23 4.06
CA LEU A 370 20.01 2.96 4.92
C LEU A 370 20.44 2.52 6.32
N ASP A 371 21.51 1.74 6.44
CA ASP A 371 22.03 1.23 7.71
C ASP A 371 22.67 2.34 8.57
N GLN A 372 23.24 3.39 7.96
CA GLN A 372 23.92 4.49 8.69
C GLN A 372 23.05 5.73 8.89
N ASP A 373 22.15 6.05 7.96
CA ASP A 373 21.30 7.23 8.01
C ASP A 373 19.84 6.83 8.21
N SER A 374 19.31 7.03 9.42
CA SER A 374 17.91 6.73 9.75
C SER A 374 16.88 7.66 9.09
N THR A 375 17.33 8.77 8.50
CA THR A 375 16.47 9.73 7.78
C THR A 375 16.38 9.42 6.28
N ALA A 376 17.27 8.57 5.76
CA ALA A 376 17.25 8.20 4.35
C ALA A 376 15.88 7.58 3.98
N PRO A 377 15.22 8.07 2.91
CA PRO A 377 13.96 7.51 2.44
C PRO A 377 14.10 6.02 2.11
N LEU A 378 13.13 5.22 2.54
CA LEU A 378 13.09 3.81 2.19
C LEU A 378 12.88 3.65 0.68
N PRO A 379 13.62 2.74 0.03
CA PRO A 379 13.39 2.43 -1.36
C PRO A 379 12.07 1.65 -1.46
N THR A 380 11.25 2.02 -2.44
CA THR A 380 9.88 1.53 -2.60
C THR A 380 9.75 0.62 -3.83
N GLY A 381 10.87 0.21 -4.43
CA GLY A 381 10.95 -0.76 -5.50
C GLY A 381 10.67 -2.17 -5.01
N ARG A 382 10.48 -3.09 -5.96
CA ARG A 382 9.82 -4.35 -5.64
C ARG A 382 10.68 -5.38 -4.93
N ASN A 383 11.97 -5.36 -5.22
CA ASN A 383 12.95 -6.31 -4.72
C ASN A 383 13.87 -5.69 -3.66
N ASP A 384 13.66 -4.41 -3.34
CA ASP A 384 14.59 -3.65 -2.49
C ASP A 384 14.62 -4.19 -1.06
N ALA A 385 13.49 -4.73 -0.60
CA ALA A 385 13.31 -5.28 0.75
C ALA A 385 13.65 -6.77 0.89
N VAL A 386 13.93 -7.49 -0.20
CA VAL A 386 14.21 -8.94 -0.16
C VAL A 386 15.44 -9.26 0.70
N LYS A 387 16.41 -8.34 0.73
CA LYS A 387 17.66 -8.42 1.50
C LYS A 387 17.54 -7.90 2.94
N TRP A 388 16.36 -7.44 3.36
CA TRP A 388 16.17 -6.85 4.69
C TRP A 388 15.97 -7.94 5.73
N VAL A 389 16.74 -7.82 6.80
CA VAL A 389 16.83 -8.83 7.85
C VAL A 389 16.59 -8.18 9.19
N LEU A 390 15.70 -8.77 9.98
CA LEU A 390 15.45 -8.39 11.37
C LEU A 390 16.25 -9.30 12.29
N LEU A 391 16.94 -8.67 13.23
CA LEU A 391 17.65 -9.28 14.34
C LEU A 391 16.82 -9.06 15.60
N ILE A 392 16.34 -10.15 16.18
CA ILE A 392 15.50 -10.11 17.39
C ILE A 392 16.38 -10.47 18.60
N PRO A 393 16.33 -9.73 19.72
CA PRO A 393 17.07 -10.08 20.92
C PRO A 393 16.67 -11.47 21.44
N SER A 394 17.66 -12.29 21.80
CA SER A 394 17.43 -13.59 22.43
C SER A 394 16.71 -13.43 23.77
N GLY A 395 15.57 -14.11 23.95
CA GLY A 395 14.85 -14.18 25.22
C GLY A 395 13.59 -13.31 25.34
N ARG A 396 13.02 -12.78 24.24
CA ARG A 396 11.72 -12.11 24.31
C ARG A 396 10.63 -13.16 24.61
N PRO A 397 9.80 -12.99 25.67
CA PRO A 397 8.62 -13.82 25.85
C PRO A 397 7.72 -13.67 24.62
N ILE A 398 7.26 -14.78 24.05
CA ILE A 398 6.13 -14.73 23.13
C ILE A 398 4.93 -14.48 24.05
N ASP A 399 4.48 -13.22 24.16
CA ASP A 399 3.32 -12.90 25.00
C ASP A 399 2.13 -13.78 24.61
N GLU A 400 1.72 -14.63 25.55
CA GLU A 400 0.51 -15.46 25.56
C GLU A 400 -0.72 -14.62 25.92
N ASP A 401 -0.87 -13.42 25.35
CA ASP A 401 -2.09 -12.63 25.54
C ASP A 401 -3.14 -13.02 24.48
N GLU A 402 -3.75 -14.18 24.67
CA GLU A 402 -4.93 -14.66 23.94
C GLU A 402 -6.15 -14.83 24.86
N GLU A 403 -6.66 -13.73 25.44
CA GLU A 403 -7.95 -13.81 26.14
C GLU A 403 -8.75 -12.50 26.21
N LYS A 404 -8.94 -11.81 25.07
CA LYS A 404 -9.82 -10.62 24.99
C LYS A 404 -10.91 -10.64 23.91
N CYS A 405 -11.26 -11.82 23.38
CA CYS A 405 -12.38 -11.93 22.42
C CYS A 405 -13.39 -13.03 22.77
N LYS A 406 -13.42 -13.52 24.02
CA LYS A 406 -14.37 -14.56 24.45
C LYS A 406 -15.60 -14.06 25.21
N ASP A 407 -15.63 -12.81 25.64
CA ASP A 407 -16.75 -12.31 26.45
C ASP A 407 -17.50 -11.21 25.69
N GLU A 408 -18.55 -11.61 24.96
CA GLU A 408 -19.77 -10.84 24.66
C GLU A 408 -20.73 -11.76 23.89
N ASP A 409 -21.35 -12.70 24.63
CA ASP A 409 -22.61 -13.37 24.27
C ASP A 409 -23.79 -12.63 24.93
#